data_AF-A0A081P4Q3-F1
#
_entry.id   AF-A0A081P4Q3-F1
#
_cell.length_a   1.000
_cell.length_b   1.000
_cell.length_c   1.000
_cell.angle_alpha   90.00
_cell.angle_beta   90.00
_cell.angle_gamma   90.00
#
_symmetry.space_group_name_H-M   'P 1'
#
loop_
_entity.id
_entity.type
_entity.pdbx_description
1 polymer ?
#
loop_
_entity_poly.entity_id
_entity_poly.type
_entity_poly.pdbx_seq_one_letter_code
_entity_poly.pdbx_strand_id
1 'polypeptide(L)'
;MKLKMGLYFGIAILLVAGGLLLAVKGKDAVSQAEYRKQAVLEAEQKTVVYDKGPGTVLYMNVAVGGSVKKGNPLFKVQFAEGGEADMLAPDDGAVSQIAVKPGDRLAQGKPVAILQKNAFYADFYIQEGQIQKLKVGQSVNVRIPYLNRPVNVDGVVATIASAPQFASLRMTREKGQADLSMYAVRISIDANADLLPGMTAEVNLDEIAD
;
A
#
# COMPACT_ATOMS: atom_id res chain seq x y z
N MET A 1 -58.19 30.79 16.86
CA MET A 1 -57.58 30.63 15.52
C MET A 1 -56.07 30.95 15.48
N LYS A 2 -55.57 31.93 16.25
CA LYS A 2 -54.13 32.33 16.22
C LYS A 2 -53.13 31.30 16.79
N LEU A 3 -53.54 30.45 17.74
CA LEU A 3 -52.64 29.48 18.39
C LEU A 3 -52.21 28.32 17.45
N LYS A 4 -53.12 27.84 16.59
CA LYS A 4 -52.82 26.80 15.60
C LYS A 4 -51.87 27.31 14.51
N MET A 5 -51.99 28.59 14.15
CA MET A 5 -51.15 29.23 13.13
C MET A 5 -49.67 29.32 13.56
N GLY A 6 -49.42 29.62 14.84
CA GLY A 6 -48.06 29.59 15.41
C GLY A 6 -47.44 28.19 15.44
N LEU A 7 -48.25 27.15 15.69
CA LEU A 7 -47.79 25.75 15.69
C LEU A 7 -47.36 25.28 14.29
N TYR A 8 -48.13 25.63 13.25
CA TYR A 8 -47.75 25.31 11.86
C TYR A 8 -46.49 26.04 11.42
N PHE A 9 -46.31 27.30 11.83
CA PHE A 9 -45.08 28.05 11.58
C PHE A 9 -43.87 27.40 12.25
N GLY A 10 -44.02 26.92 13.49
CA GLY A 10 -42.98 26.19 14.20
C GLY A 10 -42.57 24.89 13.49
N ILE A 11 -43.54 24.09 13.05
CA ILE A 11 -43.28 22.84 12.30
C ILE A 11 -42.60 23.14 10.95
N ALA A 12 -43.02 24.19 10.25
CA ALA A 12 -42.41 24.59 8.99
C ALA A 12 -40.93 24.98 9.16
N ILE A 13 -40.60 25.76 10.19
CA ILE A 13 -39.21 26.13 10.51
C ILE A 13 -38.39 24.87 10.85
N LEU A 14 -38.97 23.93 11.60
CA LEU A 14 -38.30 22.69 12.01
C LEU A 14 -38.04 21.76 10.81
N LEU A 15 -38.97 21.67 9.86
CA LEU A 15 -38.79 20.91 8.63
C LEU A 15 -37.75 21.56 7.70
N VAL A 16 -37.74 22.89 7.59
CA VAL A 16 -36.73 23.61 6.80
C VAL A 16 -35.34 23.47 7.43
N ALA A 17 -35.22 23.62 8.74
CA ALA A 17 -33.97 23.43 9.47
C ALA A 17 -33.47 21.97 9.40
N GLY A 18 -34.38 21.00 9.54
CA GLY A 18 -34.09 19.58 9.38
C GLY A 18 -33.64 19.23 7.96
N GLY A 19 -34.31 19.80 6.94
CA GLY A 19 -33.94 19.65 5.54
C GLY A 19 -32.57 20.27 5.23
N LEU A 20 -32.26 21.45 5.77
CA LEU A 20 -30.96 22.08 5.66
C LEU A 20 -29.85 21.26 6.34
N LEU A 21 -30.11 20.66 7.50
CA LEU A 21 -29.17 19.77 8.19
C LEU A 21 -28.86 18.50 7.39
N LEU A 22 -29.85 17.90 6.74
CA LEU A 22 -29.66 16.76 5.83
C LEU A 22 -28.93 17.15 4.53
N ALA A 23 -28.99 18.43 4.14
CA ALA A 23 -28.26 18.96 2.99
C ALA A 23 -26.79 19.36 3.29
N VAL A 24 -26.35 19.28 4.57
CA VAL A 24 -24.94 19.54 4.93
C VAL A 24 -24.05 18.42 4.40
N LYS A 25 -23.50 18.65 3.21
CA LYS A 25 -22.56 17.76 2.51
C LYS A 25 -21.29 17.55 3.35
N GLY A 26 -20.86 16.30 3.52
CA GLY A 26 -19.54 15.97 4.08
C GLY A 26 -19.48 15.59 5.57
N LYS A 27 -20.60 15.68 6.32
CA LYS A 27 -20.68 15.22 7.72
C LYS A 27 -21.29 13.83 7.90
N ASP A 28 -21.88 13.27 6.85
CA ASP A 28 -22.40 11.91 6.86
C ASP A 28 -21.27 10.87 6.75
N ALA A 29 -21.52 9.68 7.30
CA ALA A 29 -20.53 8.61 7.36
C ALA A 29 -20.12 8.11 5.97
N VAL A 30 -21.01 8.21 4.97
CA VAL A 30 -20.77 7.76 3.60
C VAL A 30 -19.80 8.70 2.89
N SER A 31 -20.02 10.01 3.00
CA SER A 31 -19.09 11.03 2.48
C SER A 31 -17.71 10.90 3.14
N GLN A 32 -17.62 10.71 4.46
CA GLN A 32 -16.31 10.53 5.10
C GLN A 32 -15.58 9.25 4.66
N ALA A 33 -16.31 8.15 4.42
CA ALA A 33 -15.74 6.93 3.86
C ALA A 33 -15.34 7.09 2.38
N GLU A 34 -15.96 8.03 1.66
CA GLU A 34 -15.55 8.36 0.30
C GLU A 34 -14.18 9.05 0.27
N TYR A 35 -13.92 9.99 1.19
CA TYR A 35 -12.66 10.74 1.24
C TYR A 35 -11.53 10.04 2.00
N ARG A 36 -11.86 9.26 3.04
CA ARG A 36 -10.88 8.47 3.79
C ARG A 36 -10.69 7.12 3.14
N LYS A 37 -9.59 6.97 2.41
CA LYS A 37 -9.22 5.69 1.81
C LYS A 37 -8.37 4.89 2.77
N GLN A 38 -8.67 3.61 2.89
CA GLN A 38 -7.93 2.67 3.72
C GLN A 38 -7.25 1.65 2.80
N ALA A 39 -6.05 1.24 3.18
CA ALA A 39 -5.30 0.18 2.53
C ALA A 39 -4.49 -0.58 3.58
N VAL A 40 -3.96 -1.74 3.19
CA VAL A 40 -3.05 -2.50 4.02
C VAL A 40 -1.63 -2.11 3.66
N LEU A 41 -0.81 -1.88 4.69
CA LEU A 41 0.61 -1.63 4.53
C LEU A 41 1.31 -2.95 4.19
N GLU A 42 1.96 -3.02 3.04
CA GLU A 42 2.68 -4.19 2.56
C GLU A 42 4.18 -3.89 2.47
N ALA A 43 5.01 -4.93 2.59
CA ALA A 43 6.44 -4.82 2.32
C ALA A 43 6.75 -5.33 0.93
N GLU A 44 7.57 -4.59 0.19
CA GLU A 44 8.00 -5.02 -1.14
C GLU A 44 8.90 -6.26 -1.04
N GLN A 45 8.45 -7.35 -1.66
CA GLN A 45 9.25 -8.57 -1.78
C GLN A 45 9.85 -8.64 -3.18
N LYS A 46 11.13 -8.98 -3.24
CA LYS A 46 11.87 -9.19 -4.48
C LYS A 46 12.44 -10.59 -4.52
N THR A 47 12.02 -11.35 -5.51
CA THR A 47 12.63 -12.65 -5.82
C THR A 47 14.00 -12.42 -6.45
N VAL A 48 15.03 -12.93 -5.79
CA VAL A 48 16.38 -13.00 -6.32
C VAL A 48 16.43 -14.19 -7.25
N VAL A 49 16.73 -13.93 -8.52
CA VAL A 49 16.89 -14.93 -9.56
C VAL A 49 18.38 -15.08 -9.85
N TYR A 50 18.83 -16.32 -9.97
CA TYR A 50 20.20 -16.61 -10.37
C TYR A 50 20.38 -16.34 -11.86
N ASP A 51 21.30 -15.43 -12.18
CA ASP A 51 21.52 -14.90 -13.53
C ASP A 51 22.82 -15.41 -14.17
N LYS A 52 23.63 -16.18 -13.44
CA LYS A 52 24.93 -16.70 -13.89
C LYS A 52 24.82 -18.09 -14.52
N GLY A 53 25.93 -18.59 -15.06
CA GLY A 53 26.03 -19.92 -15.68
C GLY A 53 25.83 -21.08 -14.71
N PRO A 54 25.68 -22.32 -15.21
CA PRO A 54 25.38 -23.48 -14.37
C PRO A 54 26.45 -23.71 -13.30
N GLY A 55 26.01 -23.96 -12.06
CA GLY A 55 26.89 -24.11 -10.92
C GLY A 55 26.26 -24.84 -9.75
N THR A 56 27.05 -25.10 -8.72
CA THR A 56 26.62 -25.76 -7.48
C THR A 56 26.80 -24.82 -6.29
N VAL A 57 25.81 -24.73 -5.41
CA VAL A 57 25.90 -23.92 -4.19
C VAL A 57 26.91 -24.56 -3.24
N LEU A 58 27.94 -23.81 -2.83
CA LEU A 58 28.95 -24.26 -1.87
C LEU A 58 28.45 -24.12 -0.43
N TYR A 59 28.10 -22.90 -0.04
CA TYR A 59 27.58 -22.58 1.29
C TYR A 59 26.75 -21.29 1.25
N MET A 60 25.94 -21.11 2.28
CA MET A 60 25.12 -19.91 2.49
C MET A 60 25.83 -18.96 3.44
N ASN A 61 25.87 -17.67 3.10
CA ASN A 61 26.37 -16.61 3.97
C ASN A 61 25.25 -15.96 4.80
N VAL A 62 23.99 -16.29 4.48
CA VAL A 62 22.80 -15.69 5.08
C VAL A 62 21.83 -16.76 5.57
N ALA A 63 21.02 -16.39 6.55
CA ALA A 63 19.94 -17.20 7.10
C ALA A 63 18.59 -16.48 6.92
N VAL A 64 17.49 -17.25 6.93
CA VAL A 64 16.14 -16.69 6.94
C VAL A 64 15.96 -15.80 8.18
N GLY A 65 15.39 -14.61 7.98
CA GLY A 65 15.27 -13.55 8.99
C GLY A 65 16.52 -12.66 9.14
N GLY A 66 17.64 -13.01 8.50
CA GLY A 66 18.85 -12.18 8.52
C GLY A 66 18.70 -10.91 7.67
N SER A 67 19.25 -9.79 8.16
CA SER A 67 19.34 -8.54 7.38
C SER A 67 20.54 -8.57 6.42
N VAL A 68 20.35 -8.05 5.22
CA VAL A 68 21.36 -7.96 4.16
C VAL A 68 21.35 -6.55 3.57
N LYS A 69 22.53 -6.05 3.17
CA LYS A 69 22.64 -4.83 2.36
C LYS A 69 22.92 -5.19 0.91
N LYS A 70 22.55 -4.28 0.01
CA LYS A 70 22.87 -4.33 -1.41
C LYS A 70 24.37 -4.58 -1.59
N GLY A 71 24.70 -5.58 -2.39
CA GLY A 71 26.08 -5.98 -2.63
C GLY A 71 26.68 -6.94 -1.59
N ASN A 72 25.98 -7.29 -0.50
CA ASN A 72 26.46 -8.34 0.40
C ASN A 72 26.29 -9.74 -0.22
N PRO A 73 27.22 -10.68 0.04
CA PRO A 73 27.12 -12.04 -0.45
C PRO A 73 25.98 -12.80 0.25
N LEU A 74 25.06 -13.38 -0.54
CA LEU A 74 23.99 -14.26 -0.10
C LEU A 74 24.50 -15.70 0.05
N PHE A 75 25.16 -16.20 -0.99
CA PHE A 75 25.73 -17.55 -1.04
C PHE A 75 26.82 -17.61 -2.10
N LYS A 76 27.69 -18.61 -1.98
CA LYS A 76 28.77 -18.86 -2.93
C LYS A 76 28.41 -20.00 -3.87
N VAL A 77 28.75 -19.84 -5.15
CA VAL A 77 28.53 -20.83 -6.20
C VAL A 77 29.85 -21.23 -6.83
N GLN A 78 30.03 -22.53 -7.05
CA GLN A 78 31.10 -23.08 -7.88
C GLN A 78 30.55 -23.37 -9.28
N PHE A 79 31.17 -22.79 -10.32
CA PHE A 79 30.74 -23.04 -11.70
C PHE A 79 31.20 -24.41 -12.18
N ALA A 80 30.42 -25.00 -13.10
CA ALA A 80 30.76 -26.28 -13.71
C ALA A 80 32.08 -26.23 -14.52
N GLU A 81 32.39 -25.07 -15.10
CA GLU A 81 33.60 -24.83 -15.90
C GLU A 81 34.83 -24.46 -15.05
N GLY A 82 34.68 -24.44 -13.72
CA GLY A 82 35.70 -24.01 -12.77
C GLY A 82 35.53 -22.55 -12.34
N GLY A 83 36.07 -22.23 -11.16
CA GLY A 83 35.94 -20.92 -10.52
C GLY A 83 34.75 -20.82 -9.56
N GLU A 84 34.81 -19.80 -8.70
CA GLU A 84 33.81 -19.51 -7.69
C GLU A 84 33.29 -18.08 -7.88
N ALA A 85 32.02 -17.85 -7.58
CA ALA A 85 31.48 -16.50 -7.49
C ALA A 85 30.45 -16.37 -6.38
N ASP A 86 30.44 -15.21 -5.76
CA ASP A 86 29.43 -14.84 -4.78
C ASP A 86 28.19 -14.29 -5.48
N MET A 87 27.02 -14.76 -5.04
CA MET A 87 25.74 -14.16 -5.40
C MET A 87 25.47 -13.00 -4.46
N LEU A 88 25.31 -11.79 -5.00
CA LEU A 88 25.14 -10.59 -4.18
C LEU A 88 23.66 -10.23 -4.01
N ALA A 89 23.32 -9.61 -2.88
CA ALA A 89 21.99 -9.09 -2.64
C ALA A 89 21.70 -7.89 -3.58
N PRO A 90 20.59 -7.89 -4.32
CA PRO A 90 20.25 -6.80 -5.25
C PRO A 90 19.84 -5.49 -4.54
N ASP A 91 19.27 -5.58 -3.34
CA ASP A 91 18.71 -4.47 -2.57
C ASP A 91 18.92 -4.70 -1.07
N ASP A 92 18.77 -3.63 -0.29
CA ASP A 92 18.76 -3.69 1.17
C ASP A 92 17.46 -4.31 1.70
N GLY A 93 17.54 -5.16 2.71
CA GLY A 93 16.36 -5.79 3.29
C GLY A 93 16.63 -6.94 4.24
N ALA A 94 15.61 -7.76 4.47
CA ALA A 94 15.69 -9.01 5.22
C ALA A 94 15.42 -10.22 4.33
N VAL A 95 16.07 -11.34 4.61
CA VAL A 95 15.85 -12.60 3.90
C VAL A 95 14.53 -13.22 4.36
N SER A 96 13.50 -13.14 3.53
CA SER A 96 12.18 -13.74 3.82
C SER A 96 12.21 -15.26 3.61
N GLN A 97 12.82 -15.71 2.52
CA GLN A 97 12.93 -17.14 2.20
C GLN A 97 14.20 -17.44 1.42
N ILE A 98 14.77 -18.62 1.65
CA ILE A 98 15.87 -19.19 0.85
C ILE A 98 15.33 -20.41 0.11
N ALA A 99 15.43 -20.43 -1.21
CA ALA A 99 14.89 -21.50 -2.06
C ALA A 99 15.93 -22.56 -2.45
N VAL A 100 17.18 -22.39 -2.03
CA VAL A 100 18.32 -23.25 -2.38
C VAL A 100 19.09 -23.68 -1.15
N LYS A 101 19.76 -24.82 -1.24
CA LYS A 101 20.59 -25.38 -0.19
C LYS A 101 22.02 -25.63 -0.68
N PRO A 102 23.01 -25.67 0.21
CA PRO A 102 24.35 -26.16 -0.13
C PRO A 102 24.26 -27.54 -0.82
N GLY A 103 24.97 -27.69 -1.93
CA GLY A 103 24.93 -28.88 -2.80
C GLY A 103 23.89 -28.82 -3.92
N ASP A 104 22.99 -27.84 -3.93
CA ASP A 104 22.01 -27.70 -5.03
C ASP A 104 22.68 -27.23 -6.32
N ARG A 105 22.26 -27.81 -7.44
CA ARG A 105 22.59 -27.31 -8.78
C ARG A 105 21.68 -26.15 -9.17
N LEU A 106 22.29 -25.08 -9.66
CA LEU A 106 21.64 -23.88 -10.15
C LEU A 106 21.83 -23.76 -11.66
N ALA A 107 20.78 -23.29 -12.32
CA ALA A 107 20.77 -22.90 -13.71
C ALA A 107 20.25 -21.46 -13.80
N GLN A 108 20.60 -20.76 -14.88
CA GLN A 108 20.15 -19.40 -15.12
C GLN A 108 18.61 -19.33 -15.10
N GLY A 109 18.06 -18.30 -14.46
CA GLY A 109 16.62 -18.10 -14.32
C GLY A 109 16.00 -18.79 -13.10
N LYS A 110 16.76 -19.60 -12.34
CA LYS A 110 16.22 -20.26 -11.14
C LYS A 110 16.07 -19.25 -9.99
N PRO A 111 14.91 -19.16 -9.31
CA PRO A 111 14.76 -18.36 -8.11
C PRO A 111 15.56 -18.97 -6.96
N VAL A 112 16.32 -18.14 -6.25
CA VAL A 112 17.26 -18.60 -5.20
C VAL A 112 16.92 -18.08 -3.81
N ALA A 113 16.35 -16.88 -3.70
CA ALA A 113 15.92 -16.30 -2.45
C ALA A 113 14.80 -15.30 -2.67
N ILE A 114 14.04 -15.00 -1.63
CA ILE A 114 13.07 -13.90 -1.58
C ILE A 114 13.57 -12.92 -0.52
N LEU A 115 13.84 -11.69 -0.93
CA LEU A 115 14.21 -10.61 -0.03
C LEU A 115 13.00 -9.71 0.20
N GLN A 116 12.78 -9.33 1.44
CA GLN A 116 11.82 -8.31 1.82
C GLN A 116 12.58 -6.99 2.00
N LYS A 117 12.25 -5.98 1.19
CA LYS A 117 12.85 -4.65 1.28
C LYS A 117 12.40 -3.94 2.55
N ASN A 118 13.23 -3.01 3.02
CA ASN A 118 12.90 -2.08 4.10
C ASN A 118 12.12 -0.86 3.56
N ALA A 119 11.15 -1.10 2.68
CA ALA A 119 10.26 -0.07 2.15
C ALA A 119 8.84 -0.64 2.16
N PHE A 120 7.92 0.14 2.73
CA PHE A 120 6.52 -0.24 2.77
C PHE A 120 5.75 0.50 1.68
N TYR A 121 4.68 -0.11 1.21
CA TYR A 121 3.75 0.54 0.31
C TYR A 121 2.33 0.17 0.68
N ALA A 122 1.38 1.00 0.28
CA ALA A 122 -0.04 0.71 0.41
C ALA A 122 -0.75 1.09 -0.89
N ASP A 123 -1.60 0.18 -1.37
CA ASP A 123 -2.35 0.35 -2.61
C ASP A 123 -3.76 0.86 -2.29
N PHE A 124 -4.02 2.13 -2.58
CA PHE A 124 -5.29 2.79 -2.33
C PHE A 124 -6.16 2.79 -3.59
N TYR A 125 -7.42 2.43 -3.45
CA TYR A 125 -8.39 2.47 -4.54
C TYR A 125 -9.12 3.82 -4.57
N ILE A 126 -8.83 4.61 -5.59
CA ILE A 126 -9.30 6.00 -5.72
C ILE A 126 -10.19 6.10 -6.95
N GLN A 127 -11.32 6.78 -6.80
CA GLN A 127 -12.26 6.99 -7.89
C GLN A 127 -11.69 7.96 -8.93
N GLU A 128 -12.03 7.74 -10.20
CA GLU A 128 -11.61 8.56 -11.36
C GLU A 128 -11.69 10.07 -11.11
N GLY A 129 -12.82 10.55 -10.57
CA GLY A 129 -13.03 11.98 -10.31
C GLY A 129 -12.10 12.60 -9.25
N GLN A 130 -11.50 11.79 -8.38
CA GLN A 130 -10.58 12.25 -7.33
C GLN A 130 -9.11 12.07 -7.71
N ILE A 131 -8.79 11.26 -8.73
CA ILE A 131 -7.39 11.00 -9.13
C ILE A 131 -6.67 12.26 -9.59
N GLN A 132 -7.39 13.22 -10.18
CA GLN A 132 -6.80 14.48 -10.65
C GLN A 132 -6.12 15.28 -9.52
N LYS A 133 -6.50 15.04 -8.26
CA LYS A 133 -5.89 15.66 -7.08
C LYS A 133 -4.52 15.07 -6.73
N LEU A 134 -4.18 13.91 -7.28
CA LEU A 134 -2.96 13.17 -6.95
C LEU A 134 -1.98 13.18 -8.11
N LYS A 135 -0.72 13.45 -7.79
CA LYS A 135 0.39 13.41 -8.74
C LYS A 135 1.47 12.47 -8.25
N VAL A 136 2.11 11.76 -9.18
CA VAL A 136 3.29 10.94 -8.87
C VAL A 136 4.37 11.85 -8.28
N GLY A 137 4.97 11.43 -7.16
CA GLY A 137 5.95 12.20 -6.40
C GLY A 137 5.36 13.17 -5.38
N GLN A 138 4.04 13.29 -5.28
CA GLN A 138 3.39 14.14 -4.27
C GLN A 138 3.51 13.52 -2.88
N SER A 139 3.80 14.36 -1.88
CA SER A 139 3.77 13.97 -0.48
C SER A 139 2.32 13.93 0.02
N VAL A 140 1.97 12.86 0.73
CA VAL A 140 0.62 12.59 1.24
C VAL A 140 0.71 12.15 2.69
N ASN A 141 -0.22 12.66 3.50
CA ASN A 141 -0.28 12.31 4.91
C ASN A 141 -0.90 10.92 5.07
N VAL A 142 -0.13 9.96 5.56
CA VAL A 142 -0.63 8.62 5.87
C VAL A 142 -0.82 8.50 7.38
N ARG A 143 -2.06 8.22 7.78
CA ARG A 143 -2.44 7.96 9.16
C ARG A 143 -2.53 6.45 9.40
N ILE A 144 -1.97 5.99 10.51
CA ILE A 144 -2.06 4.57 10.90
C ILE A 144 -2.84 4.50 12.22
N PRO A 145 -4.13 4.10 12.18
CA PRO A 145 -5.02 4.15 13.34
C PRO A 145 -4.49 3.41 14.56
N TYR A 146 -3.76 2.31 14.33
CA TYR A 146 -3.22 1.46 15.39
C TYR A 146 -2.23 2.20 16.32
N LEU A 147 -1.52 3.22 15.81
CA LEU A 147 -0.46 3.86 16.58
C LEU A 147 -0.95 4.85 17.65
N ASN A 148 -2.27 5.14 17.73
CA ASN A 148 -2.92 6.02 18.73
C ASN A 148 -2.25 7.39 18.98
N ARG A 149 -1.27 7.76 18.16
CA ARG A 149 -0.56 9.02 18.10
C ARG A 149 -0.76 9.57 16.69
N PRO A 150 -0.83 10.89 16.50
CA PRO A 150 -0.77 11.49 15.17
C PRO A 150 0.66 11.39 14.64
N VAL A 151 1.17 10.17 14.49
CA VAL A 151 2.35 9.92 13.67
C VAL A 151 1.83 9.98 12.24
N ASN A 152 1.75 11.21 11.77
CA ASN A 152 1.62 11.49 10.36
C ASN A 152 2.88 10.95 9.71
N VAL A 153 2.76 9.83 8.99
CA VAL A 153 3.88 9.29 8.24
C VAL A 153 3.82 9.94 6.87
N ASP A 154 4.90 10.61 6.50
CA ASP A 154 5.02 11.19 5.17
C ASP A 154 5.12 10.05 4.16
N GLY A 155 4.07 9.87 3.36
CA GLY A 155 4.06 8.95 2.23
C GLY A 155 4.28 9.71 0.93
N VAL A 156 4.82 9.04 -0.08
CA VAL A 156 4.97 9.61 -1.43
C VAL A 156 4.19 8.77 -2.42
N VAL A 157 3.41 9.42 -3.29
CA VAL A 157 2.71 8.73 -4.39
C VAL A 157 3.76 8.16 -5.35
N ALA A 158 3.96 6.84 -5.30
CA ALA A 158 4.98 6.16 -6.10
C ALA A 158 4.49 5.89 -7.52
N THR A 159 3.28 5.34 -7.65
CA THR A 159 2.67 5.06 -8.96
C THR A 159 1.16 5.24 -8.90
N ILE A 160 0.60 5.62 -10.05
CA ILE A 160 -0.85 5.64 -10.29
C ILE A 160 -1.09 4.68 -11.45
N ALA A 161 -1.99 3.72 -11.28
CA ALA A 161 -2.31 2.77 -12.34
C ALA A 161 -2.84 3.52 -13.59
N SER A 162 -2.36 3.15 -14.78
CA SER A 162 -2.81 3.77 -16.02
C SER A 162 -4.21 3.33 -16.45
N ALA A 163 -4.72 2.23 -15.90
CA ALA A 163 -6.01 1.66 -16.21
C ALA A 163 -6.79 1.36 -14.92
N PRO A 164 -8.13 1.47 -14.96
CA PRO A 164 -8.95 1.17 -13.80
C PRO A 164 -8.93 -0.32 -13.47
N GLN A 165 -8.83 -0.65 -12.18
CA GLN A 165 -8.87 -2.03 -11.70
C GLN A 165 -10.33 -2.40 -11.42
N PHE A 166 -10.92 -3.21 -12.30
CA PHE A 166 -12.35 -3.52 -12.30
C PHE A 166 -12.81 -4.52 -11.22
N ALA A 167 -11.92 -5.22 -10.52
CA ALA A 167 -12.25 -6.57 -10.02
C ALA A 167 -12.72 -6.72 -8.56
N SER A 168 -12.39 -5.86 -7.59
CA SER A 168 -12.46 -6.31 -6.17
C SER A 168 -13.56 -5.74 -5.28
N LEU A 169 -14.23 -4.64 -5.66
CA LEU A 169 -15.06 -3.87 -4.71
C LEU A 169 -16.55 -3.78 -5.05
N ARG A 170 -17.04 -4.55 -6.03
CA ARG A 170 -18.48 -4.62 -6.33
C ARG A 170 -19.32 -5.19 -5.18
N MET A 171 -18.70 -5.86 -4.20
CA MET A 171 -19.40 -6.54 -3.10
C MET A 171 -19.78 -5.64 -1.90
N THR A 172 -19.25 -4.42 -1.80
CA THR A 172 -19.58 -3.47 -0.70
C THR A 172 -20.42 -2.27 -1.16
N ARG A 173 -20.83 -2.23 -2.44
CA ARG A 173 -21.67 -1.14 -2.95
C ARG A 173 -23.06 -1.21 -2.31
N GLU A 174 -23.40 -0.20 -1.53
CA GLU A 174 -24.80 0.11 -1.26
C GLU A 174 -25.51 0.41 -2.60
N LYS A 175 -26.71 -0.14 -2.79
CA LYS A 175 -27.51 0.04 -4.01
C LYS A 175 -27.66 1.54 -4.31
N GLY A 176 -27.02 2.03 -5.37
CA GLY A 176 -27.25 3.39 -5.90
C GLY A 176 -26.00 4.22 -6.20
N GLN A 177 -24.79 3.80 -5.82
CA GLN A 177 -23.57 4.50 -6.24
C GLN A 177 -23.28 4.27 -7.72
N ALA A 178 -22.93 5.36 -8.44
CA ALA A 178 -22.56 5.33 -9.86
C ALA A 178 -21.38 4.37 -10.10
N ASP A 179 -21.32 3.78 -11.30
CA ASP A 179 -20.23 2.88 -11.69
C ASP A 179 -18.95 3.68 -11.99
N LEU A 180 -18.38 4.29 -10.96
CA LEU A 180 -17.13 5.03 -11.07
C LEU A 180 -15.98 4.04 -11.07
N SER A 181 -15.16 4.16 -12.10
CA SER A 181 -13.90 3.46 -12.26
C SER A 181 -12.98 3.78 -11.08
N MET A 182 -12.39 2.76 -10.48
CA MET A 182 -11.38 2.91 -9.43
C MET A 182 -9.99 2.59 -10.00
N TYR A 183 -9.01 3.38 -9.61
CA TYR A 183 -7.62 3.18 -9.96
C TYR A 183 -6.82 2.92 -8.70
N ALA A 184 -5.85 2.01 -8.81
CA ALA A 184 -4.92 1.75 -7.74
C ALA A 184 -3.84 2.85 -7.73
N VAL A 185 -3.68 3.49 -6.58
CA VAL A 185 -2.63 4.45 -6.31
C VAL A 185 -1.73 3.87 -5.24
N ARG A 186 -0.48 3.61 -5.61
CA ARG A 186 0.53 3.08 -4.70
C ARG A 186 1.21 4.24 -4.01
N ILE A 187 1.11 4.26 -2.69
CA ILE A 187 1.82 5.22 -1.85
C ILE A 187 2.97 4.47 -1.16
N SER A 188 4.20 4.95 -1.37
CA SER A 188 5.40 4.46 -0.70
C SER A 188 5.55 5.15 0.64
N ILE A 189 5.92 4.38 1.66
CA ILE A 189 6.05 4.81 3.04
C ILE A 189 7.41 4.32 3.55
N ASP A 190 8.19 5.24 4.09
CA ASP A 190 9.49 4.89 4.64
C ASP A 190 9.35 3.97 5.86
N ALA A 191 10.25 2.98 5.95
CA ALA A 191 10.24 2.07 7.08
C ALA A 191 10.59 2.79 8.38
N ASN A 192 9.79 2.56 9.41
CA ASN A 192 10.01 3.06 10.76
C ASN A 192 9.82 1.89 11.74
N ALA A 193 10.50 1.92 12.90
CA ALA A 193 10.47 0.87 13.91
C ALA A 193 9.05 0.58 14.44
N ASP A 194 8.16 1.56 14.38
CA ASP A 194 6.77 1.43 14.81
C ASP A 194 5.85 0.82 13.73
N LEU A 195 6.35 0.63 12.50
CA LEU A 195 5.57 0.16 11.36
C LEU A 195 5.82 -1.32 11.07
N LEU A 196 4.72 -2.06 10.95
CA LEU A 196 4.76 -3.47 10.55
C LEU A 196 3.90 -3.69 9.30
N PRO A 197 4.32 -4.59 8.39
CA PRO A 197 3.45 -5.08 7.33
C PRO A 197 2.15 -5.67 7.90
N GLY A 198 1.05 -5.42 7.23
CA GLY A 198 -0.29 -5.83 7.64
C GLY A 198 -1.08 -4.74 8.40
N MET A 199 -0.45 -3.64 8.81
CA MET A 199 -1.16 -2.53 9.44
C MET A 199 -2.10 -1.80 8.47
N THR A 200 -3.18 -1.22 8.98
CA THR A 200 -4.08 -0.37 8.19
C THR A 200 -3.46 1.02 8.03
N ALA A 201 -3.33 1.46 6.78
CA ALA A 201 -2.96 2.82 6.40
C ALA A 201 -4.20 3.56 5.91
N GLU A 202 -4.39 4.79 6.36
CA GLU A 202 -5.47 5.68 5.95
C GLU A 202 -4.90 6.93 5.28
N VAL A 203 -5.55 7.38 4.21
CA VAL A 203 -5.22 8.63 3.52
C VAL A 203 -6.49 9.45 3.38
N ASN A 204 -6.40 10.73 3.77
CA ASN A 204 -7.50 11.67 3.62
C ASN A 204 -7.32 12.51 2.36
N LEU A 205 -8.18 12.30 1.35
CA LEU A 205 -8.09 12.99 0.06
C LEU A 205 -8.46 14.48 0.12
N ASP A 206 -9.13 14.94 1.18
CA ASP A 206 -9.48 16.36 1.34
C ASP A 206 -8.30 17.21 1.84
N GLU A 207 -7.35 16.59 2.54
CA GLU A 207 -6.14 17.26 3.03
C GLU A 207 -5.07 17.42 1.94
N ILE A 208 -5.30 16.82 0.77
CA ILE A 208 -4.37 16.82 -0.37
C ILE A 208 -4.71 17.98 -1.34
N ALA A 209 -5.53 18.94 -0.92
CA ALA A 209 -5.89 20.10 -1.72
C ALA A 209 -4.68 21.05 -1.93
N ASP A 210 -4.47 21.40 -3.21
CA ASP A 210 -3.45 22.27 -3.84
C ASP A 210 -2.48 23.08 -2.94
#